data_AF-A0A1H4FNX8-F1
#
_entry.id   AF-A0A1H4FNX8-F1
#
_cell.length_a   1.000
_cell.length_b   1.000
_cell.length_c   1.000
_cell.angle_alpha   90.00
_cell.angle_beta   90.00
_cell.angle_gamma   90.00
#
_symmetry.space_group_name_H-M   'P 1'
#
loop_
_entity.id
_entity.type
_entity.pdbx_description
1 polymer ?
#
loop_
_entity_poly.entity_id
_entity_poly.type
_entity_poly.pdbx_seq_one_letter_code
_entity_poly.pdbx_strand_id
1 'polypeptide(L)'
;MIVRKTVAIINAILTGILVILISTFFASGGIGENYTDQTFVAPEFFAILVIWAIGALLVVWMFFKKSLYLFILSLIITWLSIPVGIKLAAYLAYIFA
;
A
#
# COMPACT_ATOMS: atom_id res chain seq x y z
N MET A 1 20.29 -15.99 4.02
CA MET A 1 20.21 -14.59 3.53
C MET A 1 19.47 -14.49 2.20
N ILE A 2 19.79 -15.34 1.22
CA ILE A 2 19.09 -15.44 -0.08
C ILE A 2 17.58 -15.66 0.10
N VAL A 3 17.18 -16.65 0.92
CA VAL A 3 15.76 -16.94 1.19
C VAL A 3 14.98 -15.72 1.68
N ARG A 4 15.53 -14.94 2.63
CA ARG A 4 14.86 -13.73 3.15
C ARG A 4 14.68 -12.66 2.07
N LYS A 5 15.68 -12.47 1.20
CA LYS A 5 15.59 -11.52 0.09
C LYS A 5 14.50 -11.96 -0.90
N THR A 6 14.49 -13.23 -1.28
CA THR A 6 13.48 -13.80 -2.17
C THR A 6 12.07 -13.65 -1.58
N VAL A 7 11.88 -13.99 -0.30
CA VAL A 7 10.59 -13.83 0.39
C VAL A 7 10.14 -12.38 0.42
N ALA A 8 11.04 -11.43 0.74
CA ALA A 8 10.69 -10.01 0.78
C ALA A 8 10.30 -9.46 -0.59
N ILE A 9 11.00 -9.87 -1.66
CA ILE A 9 10.67 -9.47 -3.05
C ILE A 9 9.31 -10.02 -3.46
N ILE A 10 9.08 -11.32 -3.26
CA ILE A 10 7.80 -11.97 -3.61
C ILE A 10 6.66 -11.31 -2.82
N ASN A 11 6.84 -11.09 -1.52
CA ASN A 11 5.85 -10.41 -0.69
C ASN A 11 5.56 -8.99 -1.21
N ALA A 12 6.60 -8.20 -1.51
CA ALA A 12 6.41 -6.85 -2.06
C ALA A 12 5.63 -6.90 -3.38
N ILE A 13 5.97 -7.78 -4.32
CA ILE A 13 5.26 -7.90 -5.61
C ILE A 13 3.79 -8.27 -5.39
N LEU A 14 3.51 -9.31 -4.58
CA LEU A 14 2.13 -9.76 -4.33
C LEU A 14 1.29 -8.69 -3.63
N THR A 15 1.84 -8.07 -2.56
CA THR A 15 1.15 -6.99 -1.85
C THR A 15 1.01 -5.73 -2.71
N GLY A 16 1.98 -5.43 -3.59
CA GLY A 16 1.91 -4.31 -4.52
C GLY A 16 0.79 -4.46 -5.54
N ILE A 17 0.62 -5.66 -6.11
CA ILE A 17 -0.52 -5.96 -6.99
C ILE A 17 -1.83 -5.75 -6.24
N LEU A 18 -1.97 -6.28 -5.02
CA LEU A 18 -3.17 -6.11 -4.21
C LEU A 18 -3.45 -4.64 -3.90
N VAL A 19 -2.43 -3.87 -3.49
CA VAL A 19 -2.58 -2.46 -3.16
C VAL A 19 -2.96 -1.63 -4.38
N ILE A 20 -2.41 -1.90 -5.56
CA ILE A 20 -2.83 -1.23 -6.81
C ILE A 20 -4.30 -1.49 -7.08
N LEU A 21 -4.75 -2.75 -7.04
CA LEU A 21 -6.14 -3.12 -7.30
C LEU A 21 -7.09 -2.47 -6.28
N ILE A 22 -6.77 -2.56 -4.99
CA ILE A 22 -7.59 -2.03 -3.90
C ILE A 22 -7.65 -0.50 -3.96
N SER A 23 -6.50 0.17 -4.07
CA SER A 23 -6.46 1.64 -4.10
C SER A 23 -7.17 2.21 -5.32
N THR A 24 -7.01 1.59 -6.50
CA THR A 24 -7.71 2.01 -7.72
C THR A 24 -9.21 1.82 -7.58
N PHE A 25 -9.66 0.67 -7.05
CA PHE A 25 -11.08 0.38 -6.83
C PHE A 25 -11.75 1.39 -5.89
N PHE A 26 -11.11 1.70 -4.75
CA PHE A 26 -11.67 2.70 -3.84
C PHE A 26 -11.57 4.12 -4.41
N ALA A 27 -10.45 4.47 -5.06
CA ALA A 27 -10.28 5.78 -5.66
C ALA A 27 -11.29 6.06 -6.80
N SER A 28 -11.74 5.02 -7.51
CA SER A 28 -12.77 5.13 -8.56
C SER A 28 -14.21 5.20 -8.02
N GLY A 29 -14.42 5.22 -6.70
CA GLY A 29 -15.75 5.28 -6.08
C GLY A 29 -16.39 3.91 -5.80
N GLY A 30 -15.57 2.85 -5.66
CA GLY A 30 -16.03 1.55 -5.21
C GLY A 30 -17.20 0.96 -6.01
N ILE A 31 -18.13 0.30 -5.32
CA ILE A 31 -19.34 -0.25 -5.94
C ILE A 31 -20.47 0.77 -5.83
N GLY A 32 -20.80 1.39 -6.96
CA GLY A 32 -22.02 2.20 -7.09
C GLY A 32 -21.96 3.60 -6.46
N GLU A 33 -20.79 4.08 -6.01
CA GLU A 33 -20.66 5.41 -5.40
C GLU A 33 -20.11 6.48 -6.36
N ASN A 34 -19.72 6.11 -7.58
CA ASN A 34 -19.31 7.08 -8.59
C ASN A 34 -20.52 7.58 -9.40
N TYR A 35 -21.04 8.74 -9.03
CA TYR A 35 -22.12 9.46 -9.72
C TYR A 35 -21.60 10.58 -10.64
N THR A 36 -20.31 10.56 -10.97
CA THR A 36 -19.64 11.60 -11.76
C THR A 36 -19.03 11.00 -13.02
N ASP A 37 -18.69 11.85 -14.00
CA ASP A 37 -17.92 11.42 -15.17
C ASP A 37 -16.40 11.34 -14.90
N GLN A 38 -15.96 11.41 -13.63
CA GLN A 38 -14.56 11.35 -13.25
C GLN A 38 -14.09 9.91 -13.03
N THR A 39 -12.88 9.61 -13.51
CA THR A 39 -12.26 8.28 -13.29
C THR A 39 -11.92 8.03 -11.82
N PHE A 40 -11.50 9.06 -11.08
CA PHE A 40 -11.13 8.97 -9.67
C PHE A 40 -11.87 10.04 -8.86
N VAL A 41 -12.91 9.63 -8.14
CA VAL A 41 -13.74 10.51 -7.30
C VAL A 41 -13.20 10.66 -5.88
N ALA A 42 -12.37 9.72 -5.42
CA ALA A 42 -11.79 9.71 -4.07
C ALA A 42 -10.27 9.43 -4.11
N PRO A 43 -9.46 10.32 -4.71
CA PRO A 43 -8.03 10.10 -4.90
C PRO A 43 -7.24 9.88 -3.61
N GLU A 44 -7.80 10.25 -2.44
CA GLU A 44 -7.22 10.03 -1.11
C GLU A 44 -6.92 8.56 -0.84
N PHE A 45 -7.64 7.63 -1.48
CA PHE A 45 -7.39 6.19 -1.37
C PHE A 45 -6.06 5.73 -1.98
N PHE A 46 -5.40 6.57 -2.78
CA PHE A 46 -4.01 6.33 -3.16
C PHE A 46 -3.03 6.48 -1.99
N ALA A 47 -3.44 6.98 -0.82
CA ALA A 47 -2.65 6.92 0.42
C ALA A 47 -2.23 5.47 0.78
N ILE A 48 -3.00 4.46 0.36
CA ILE A 48 -2.63 3.04 0.52
C ILE A 48 -1.31 2.75 -0.23
N LEU A 49 -1.16 3.23 -1.46
CA LEU A 49 0.08 3.07 -2.25
C LEU A 49 1.26 3.77 -1.59
N VAL A 50 1.04 4.96 -1.03
CA VAL A 50 2.09 5.73 -0.35
C VAL A 50 2.64 4.95 0.86
N ILE A 51 1.76 4.40 1.70
CA ILE A 51 2.17 3.62 2.87
C ILE A 51 2.84 2.31 2.42
N TRP A 52 2.32 1.65 1.40
CA TRP A 52 2.94 0.44 0.85
C TRP A 52 4.35 0.72 0.31
N ALA A 53 4.56 1.87 -0.36
CA ALA A 53 5.85 2.27 -0.89
C ALA A 53 6.90 2.43 0.22
N ILE A 54 6.53 2.88 1.42
CA ILE A 54 7.43 2.91 2.58
C ILE A 54 7.90 1.49 2.91
N GLY A 55 6.98 0.51 2.94
CA GLY A 55 7.32 -0.91 3.15
C GLY A 55 8.24 -1.46 2.06
N ALA A 56 7.98 -1.12 0.80
CA ALA A 56 8.81 -1.54 -0.33
C ALA A 56 10.23 -0.93 -0.27
N LEU A 57 10.36 0.34 0.13
CA LEU A 57 11.67 0.97 0.34
C LEU A 57 12.48 0.29 1.45
N LEU A 58 11.82 -0.23 2.50
CA LEU A 58 12.50 -1.03 3.52
C LEU A 58 13.03 -2.37 2.99
N VAL A 59 12.33 -3.01 2.03
CA VAL A 59 12.85 -4.20 1.34
C VAL A 59 14.15 -3.88 0.62
N VAL A 60 14.20 -2.75 -0.10
CA VAL A 60 15.41 -2.27 -0.78
C VAL A 60 16.53 -2.00 0.23
N TRP A 61 16.23 -1.28 1.31
CA TRP A 61 17.22 -0.93 2.32
C TRP A 61 17.82 -2.17 3.02
N MET A 62 17.01 -3.19 3.25
CA MET A 62 17.45 -4.46 3.82
C MET A 62 18.58 -5.11 3.00
N PHE A 63 18.62 -4.92 1.67
CA PHE A 63 19.67 -5.51 0.83
C PHE A 63 21.07 -5.00 1.14
N PHE A 64 21.17 -3.77 1.65
CA PHE A 64 22.43 -3.15 2.05
C PHE A 64 22.80 -3.47 3.50
N LYS A 65 21.82 -3.50 4.40
CA LYS A 65 22.08 -3.61 5.86
C LYS A 65 21.95 -5.03 6.43
N LYS A 66 21.47 -6.01 5.66
CA LYS A 66 21.33 -7.43 6.08
C LYS A 66 20.59 -7.62 7.42
N SER A 67 19.71 -6.68 7.79
CA SER A 67 19.03 -6.64 9.09
C SER A 67 17.76 -7.49 9.10
N LEU A 68 17.59 -8.33 10.13
CA LEU A 68 16.34 -9.07 10.37
C LEU A 68 15.18 -8.14 10.74
N TYR A 69 15.46 -7.04 11.44
CA TYR A 69 14.43 -6.07 11.82
C TYR A 69 13.83 -5.38 10.59
N LEU A 70 14.67 -5.01 9.61
CA LEU A 70 14.19 -4.42 8.35
C LEU A 70 13.36 -5.42 7.54
N PHE A 71 13.73 -6.70 7.55
CA PHE A 71 12.93 -7.76 6.94
C PHE A 71 11.53 -7.81 7.56
N ILE A 72 11.43 -7.99 8.88
CA ILE A 72 10.15 -8.11 9.59
C ILE A 72 9.31 -6.84 9.41
N LEU A 73 9.92 -5.66 9.58
CA LEU A 73 9.23 -4.39 9.44
C LEU A 73 8.68 -4.18 8.02
N SER A 74 9.44 -4.55 6.99
CA SER A 74 8.98 -4.46 5.60
C SER A 74 7.74 -5.33 5.32
N LEU A 75 7.70 -6.55 5.88
CA LEU A 75 6.53 -7.44 5.75
C LEU A 75 5.32 -6.83 6.45
N ILE A 76 5.50 -6.34 7.68
CA ILE A 76 4.43 -5.73 8.46
C ILE A 76 3.87 -4.49 7.74
N ILE A 77 4.72 -3.57 7.29
CA ILE A 77 4.26 -2.31 6.66
C ILE A 77 3.57 -2.58 5.32
N THR A 78 4.11 -3.47 4.49
CA THR A 78 3.47 -3.78 3.19
C THR A 78 2.05 -4.34 3.36
N TRP A 79 1.80 -5.18 4.36
CA TRP A 79 0.45 -5.67 4.67
C TRP A 79 -0.43 -4.65 5.40
N LEU A 80 0.12 -3.94 6.40
CA LEU A 80 -0.62 -2.92 7.15
C LEU A 80 -1.01 -1.72 6.29
N SER A 81 -0.33 -1.49 5.18
CA SER A 81 -0.68 -0.43 4.22
C SER A 81 -2.15 -0.46 3.81
N ILE A 82 -2.76 -1.65 3.69
CA ILE A 82 -4.16 -1.81 3.30
C ILE A 82 -5.11 -1.30 4.41
N PRO A 83 -5.21 -1.92 5.60
CA PRO A 83 -6.15 -1.47 6.62
C PRO A 83 -5.83 -0.07 7.16
N VAL A 84 -4.55 0.30 7.28
CA VAL A 84 -4.15 1.63 7.75
C VAL A 84 -4.42 2.68 6.68
N GLY A 85 -4.09 2.39 5.43
CA GLY A 85 -4.32 3.30 4.30
C GLY A 85 -5.80 3.53 4.03
N ILE A 86 -6.66 2.53 4.17
CA ILE A 86 -8.12 2.71 4.08
C ILE A 86 -8.63 3.66 5.17
N LYS A 87 -8.23 3.45 6.42
CA LYS A 87 -8.64 4.33 7.53
C LYS A 87 -8.13 5.75 7.36
N LEU A 88 -6.88 5.90 6.94
CA LEU A 88 -6.28 7.21 6.68
C LEU A 88 -6.99 7.91 5.52
N ALA A 89 -7.19 7.21 4.40
CA ALA A 89 -7.88 7.75 3.24
C ALA A 89 -9.30 8.20 3.57
N ALA A 90 -10.07 7.41 4.31
CA ALA A 90 -11.41 7.78 4.77
C ALA A 90 -11.39 9.03 5.66
N TYR A 91 -10.39 9.16 6.54
CA TYR A 91 -10.21 10.34 7.36
C TYR A 91 -9.83 11.58 6.53
N LEU A 92 -8.92 11.43 5.57
CA LEU A 92 -8.53 12.52 4.66
C LEU A 92 -9.71 12.96 3.79
N ALA A 93 -10.46 12.01 3.24
CA ALA A 93 -11.67 12.29 2.46
C ALA A 93 -12.70 13.07 3.30
N TYR A 94 -12.89 12.73 4.57
CA TYR A 94 -13.76 13.50 5.47
C TYR A 94 -13.28 14.94 5.72
N ILE A 95 -11.97 15.17 5.76
CA ILE A 95 -11.41 16.52 5.98
C ILE A 95 -11.50 17.38 4.72
N PHE A 96 -11.34 16.77 3.53
CA PHE A 96 -11.24 17.48 2.26
C PHE A 96 -12.55 17.51 1.44
N ALA A 97 -13.57 16.74 1.83
CA ALA A 97 -14.92 16.79 1.26
C ALA A 97 -15.71 18.02 1.73
#